data_AF-A0A9D6FVA9-F1
#
_entry.id   AF-A0A9D6FVA9-F1
#
_cell.length_a   1.000
_cell.length_b   1.000
_cell.length_c   1.000
_cell.angle_alpha   90.00
_cell.angle_beta   90.00
_cell.angle_gamma   90.00
#
_symmetry.space_group_name_H-M   'P 1'
#
loop_
_entity.id
_entity.type
_entity.pdbx_description
1 polymer ?
#
loop_
_entity_poly.entity_id
_entity_poly.type
_entity_poly.pdbx_seq_one_letter_code
_entity_poly.pdbx_strand_id
1 'polypeptide(L)'
;MCRPQTGVLLLLLANIGATSAPTRGIFRASPGFAQDDSVKSGLVTSPMLDADPPGLRVSWINWDSGFRGVDLRIGDRILAVNGHAIVRPKDLRETQRSLPRMIGQYAESQAWAEQKARDGTVVTLKVSRRSPGGEGAQVVEVRGALRAERLYVNKSNANTLGPGGPVGRSSDGFSSPWSGWYEAEVFRATRVLDGGWQSRSLDSRRMLKEHLAEKERVDFLLKTYPGTFASTVKEDWDLVRTSLEGKRYELGEKDLAYRQLGEQRAAEIATAGRKAREEFLRAGAAQRIEPFPAIDPIRGDREKVAGKVVLLPPIPPRDWVMDGPKAYLFSGDRDRGFYFVDTRDPGIARVFEACYRYKKRVTPRLDETYTIVGRIRAEPKMLVIQNKAQTGLAVEVLAAAVGEAMFVDATVIKDKISAFAGEEALRKPPDTRLTREASPRQVMEVFIAALKEGDEETWKGLFAPWRAIGSGTGKIQDIVYYPYRRLLLDEPFVASRRLILDRVHDVRVVYVSEVRRIITGKEFDGAPVVEEVMVELEHVGKFENEYRAFTSVAVNRIWPLQRVDGGPWRIADPQQL
;
A
#
# COMPACT_ATOMS: atom_id res chain seq x y z
N MET A 1 -36.61 -36.91 -77.98
CA MET A 1 -35.15 -36.94 -77.68
C MET A 1 -34.78 -35.66 -76.94
N CYS A 2 -33.63 -35.66 -76.24
CA CYS A 2 -32.84 -34.54 -75.70
C CYS A 2 -33.52 -33.18 -75.31
N ARG A 3 -33.43 -32.87 -74.00
CA ARG A 3 -33.01 -31.60 -73.32
C ARG A 3 -33.23 -30.24 -74.02
N PRO A 4 -33.63 -29.20 -73.25
CA PRO A 4 -32.59 -28.36 -72.61
C PRO A 4 -32.57 -28.32 -71.05
N GLN A 5 -31.49 -27.73 -70.54
CA GLN A 5 -31.18 -27.29 -69.16
C GLN A 5 -30.47 -25.91 -69.29
N THR A 6 -30.36 -24.97 -68.34
CA THR A 6 -31.02 -24.66 -67.04
C THR A 6 -30.60 -23.22 -66.64
N GLY A 7 -31.44 -22.44 -65.92
CA GLY A 7 -31.07 -21.18 -65.24
C GLY A 7 -32.28 -20.57 -64.51
N VAL A 8 -32.37 -20.55 -63.17
CA VAL A 8 -31.78 -19.59 -62.19
C VAL A 8 -32.48 -18.21 -62.25
N LEU A 9 -32.97 -17.54 -61.18
CA LEU A 9 -33.31 -17.79 -59.74
C LEU A 9 -33.90 -16.43 -59.21
N LEU A 10 -34.80 -16.18 -58.22
CA LEU A 10 -35.68 -16.81 -57.18
C LEU A 10 -37.00 -15.94 -57.21
N LEU A 11 -38.22 -16.17 -56.65
CA LEU A 11 -38.80 -16.87 -55.48
C LEU A 11 -38.42 -16.24 -54.11
N LEU A 12 -39.23 -16.14 -53.04
CA LEU A 12 -40.67 -16.32 -52.71
C LEU A 12 -41.14 -15.06 -51.90
N LEU A 13 -42.37 -14.52 -52.00
CA LEU A 13 -43.67 -14.99 -51.48
C LEU A 13 -43.66 -15.20 -49.93
N ALA A 14 -44.45 -14.47 -49.10
CA ALA A 14 -45.92 -14.39 -48.94
C ALA A 14 -46.42 -15.25 -47.74
N ASN A 15 -47.58 -15.05 -47.07
CA ASN A 15 -48.50 -13.92 -46.84
C ASN A 15 -49.55 -14.37 -45.77
N ILE A 16 -50.49 -13.49 -45.39
CA ILE A 16 -51.76 -13.74 -44.67
C ILE A 16 -51.66 -14.04 -43.16
N GLY A 17 -52.02 -13.03 -42.37
CA GLY A 17 -52.14 -13.10 -40.92
C GLY A 17 -53.42 -13.75 -40.37
N ALA A 18 -53.47 -13.81 -39.04
CA ALA A 18 -54.66 -14.09 -38.24
C ALA A 18 -54.64 -13.17 -36.99
N THR A 19 -55.81 -12.71 -36.56
CA THR A 19 -55.93 -11.84 -35.38
C THR A 19 -55.91 -12.64 -34.07
N SER A 20 -55.03 -12.26 -33.14
CA SER A 20 -55.16 -12.61 -31.73
C SER A 20 -54.67 -11.44 -30.87
N ALA A 21 -55.33 -11.21 -29.73
CA ALA A 21 -55.01 -10.07 -28.88
C ALA A 21 -53.69 -10.32 -28.10
N PRO A 22 -52.81 -9.32 -27.96
CA PRO A 22 -51.63 -9.47 -27.11
C PRO A 22 -52.09 -9.67 -25.67
N THR A 23 -51.94 -10.88 -25.16
CA THR A 23 -52.27 -11.22 -23.77
C THR A 23 -51.36 -10.41 -22.86
N ARG A 24 -51.89 -9.30 -22.31
CA ARG A 24 -51.18 -8.49 -21.32
C ARG A 24 -51.01 -9.33 -20.06
N GLY A 25 -49.90 -10.09 -20.01
CA GLY A 25 -49.36 -10.67 -18.80
C GLY A 25 -48.90 -9.54 -17.87
N ILE A 26 -49.86 -8.89 -17.22
CA ILE A 26 -49.58 -7.86 -16.22
C ILE A 26 -48.94 -8.60 -15.03
N PHE A 27 -47.62 -8.66 -15.03
CA PHE A 27 -46.84 -8.82 -13.81
C PHE A 27 -47.13 -7.60 -12.93
N ARG A 28 -48.23 -7.69 -12.16
CA ARG A 28 -48.43 -6.87 -10.98
C ARG A 28 -47.31 -7.24 -10.01
N ALA A 29 -46.21 -6.50 -10.08
CA ALA A 29 -45.32 -6.36 -8.94
C ALA A 29 -46.19 -5.99 -7.74
N SER A 30 -46.11 -6.75 -6.64
CA SER A 30 -46.87 -6.43 -5.44
C SER A 30 -46.49 -5.01 -5.01
N PRO A 31 -47.44 -4.07 -4.85
CA PRO A 31 -47.13 -2.77 -4.29
C PRO A 31 -46.59 -2.98 -2.87
N GLY A 32 -45.38 -2.50 -2.61
CA GLY A 32 -44.87 -2.44 -1.25
C GLY A 32 -45.76 -1.51 -0.42
N PHE A 33 -46.07 -1.90 0.81
CA PHE A 33 -46.80 -1.05 1.73
C PHE A 33 -45.84 0.01 2.28
N ALA A 34 -46.22 1.28 2.22
CA ALA A 34 -45.47 2.33 2.92
C ALA A 34 -45.57 2.11 4.43
N GLN A 35 -44.46 2.27 5.16
CA GLN A 35 -44.41 2.16 6.60
C GLN A 35 -44.26 3.54 7.23
N ASP A 36 -45.37 4.07 7.75
CA ASP A 36 -45.56 5.48 8.14
C ASP A 36 -45.34 6.50 7.00
N ASP A 37 -45.71 7.76 7.24
CA ASP A 37 -45.32 8.91 6.40
C ASP A 37 -43.81 9.25 6.52
N SER A 38 -42.98 8.29 6.97
CA SER A 38 -41.54 8.45 7.16
C SER A 38 -40.82 8.54 5.82
N VAL A 39 -40.15 9.67 5.57
CA VAL A 39 -39.34 9.89 4.37
C VAL A 39 -37.86 10.03 4.71
N LYS A 40 -37.01 9.43 3.87
CA LYS A 40 -35.56 9.36 4.05
C LYS A 40 -34.82 9.66 2.75
N SER A 41 -33.55 10.02 2.86
CA SER A 41 -32.64 10.19 1.73
C SER A 41 -32.14 8.84 1.19
N GLY A 42 -32.11 7.81 2.04
CA GLY A 42 -31.48 6.52 1.72
C GLY A 42 -29.96 6.61 1.60
N LEU A 43 -29.34 7.68 2.12
CA LEU A 43 -27.89 7.78 2.27
C LEU A 43 -27.46 7.18 3.61
N VAL A 44 -26.21 6.72 3.69
CA VAL A 44 -25.53 6.47 4.97
C VAL A 44 -24.33 7.40 5.01
N THR A 45 -24.24 8.25 6.04
CA THR A 45 -23.16 9.24 6.15
C THR A 45 -22.25 9.04 7.35
N SER A 46 -20.98 9.43 7.21
CA SER A 46 -20.00 9.52 8.30
C SER A 46 -19.73 11.00 8.62
N PRO A 47 -19.91 11.46 9.87
CA PRO A 47 -19.68 12.86 10.22
C PRO A 47 -18.19 13.25 10.15
N MET A 48 -17.92 14.40 9.50
CA MET A 48 -16.61 15.04 9.42
C MET A 48 -16.71 16.47 9.96
N LEU A 49 -17.16 16.60 11.21
CA LEU A 49 -17.49 17.88 11.85
C LEU A 49 -16.26 18.72 12.26
N ASP A 50 -15.09 18.08 12.36
CA ASP A 50 -13.80 18.72 12.65
C ASP A 50 -12.96 19.00 11.39
N ALA A 51 -13.49 18.67 10.21
CA ALA A 51 -12.91 19.09 8.93
C ALA A 51 -13.23 20.57 8.66
N ASP A 52 -12.44 21.19 7.78
CA ASP A 52 -12.70 22.56 7.30
C ASP A 52 -12.99 22.52 5.78
N PRO A 53 -14.12 23.08 5.31
CA PRO A 53 -15.35 23.26 6.08
C PRO A 53 -15.90 21.93 6.64
N PRO A 54 -16.72 21.96 7.72
CA PRO A 54 -17.39 20.78 8.26
C PRO A 54 -18.30 20.11 7.21
N GLY A 55 -18.50 18.81 7.34
CA GLY A 55 -19.36 18.08 6.41
C GLY A 55 -19.73 16.66 6.82
N LEU A 56 -20.43 15.97 5.92
CA LEU A 56 -20.86 14.58 6.07
C LEU A 56 -20.33 13.79 4.87
N ARG A 57 -19.51 12.76 5.10
CA ARG A 57 -19.01 11.90 4.01
C ARG A 57 -20.07 10.88 3.63
N VAL A 58 -20.36 10.71 2.34
CA VAL A 58 -21.26 9.65 1.85
C VAL A 58 -20.53 8.32 1.94
N SER A 59 -20.90 7.48 2.92
CA SER A 59 -20.31 6.14 3.10
C SER A 59 -21.05 5.09 2.28
N TRP A 60 -22.37 5.22 2.13
CA TRP A 60 -23.19 4.35 1.28
C TRP A 60 -24.39 5.10 0.68
N ILE A 61 -24.95 4.55 -0.39
CA ILE A 61 -26.21 4.96 -1.01
C ILE A 61 -27.06 3.70 -1.11
N ASN A 62 -28.22 3.63 -0.46
CA ASN A 62 -29.08 2.44 -0.49
C ASN A 62 -29.62 2.19 -1.91
N TRP A 63 -30.04 0.95 -2.19
CA TRP A 63 -30.52 0.56 -3.53
C TRP A 63 -31.82 1.27 -3.94
N ASP A 64 -32.62 1.69 -2.95
CA ASP A 64 -33.91 2.39 -3.10
C ASP A 64 -33.80 3.92 -3.02
N SER A 65 -32.61 4.44 -2.70
CA SER A 65 -32.37 5.87 -2.52
C SER A 65 -32.70 6.69 -3.78
N GLY A 66 -33.39 7.82 -3.60
CA GLY A 66 -33.58 8.81 -4.67
C GLY A 66 -32.32 9.61 -5.02
N PHE A 67 -31.15 9.21 -4.53
CA PHE A 67 -29.83 9.64 -5.00
C PHE A 67 -29.12 8.55 -5.86
N ARG A 68 -29.75 7.41 -6.14
CA ARG A 68 -29.31 6.52 -7.22
C ARG A 68 -29.60 7.15 -8.59
N GLY A 69 -28.69 6.94 -9.55
CA GLY A 69 -28.83 7.47 -10.92
C GLY A 69 -28.52 8.97 -11.09
N VAL A 70 -28.14 9.68 -10.03
CA VAL A 70 -27.58 11.03 -10.10
C VAL A 70 -26.08 10.98 -9.77
N ASP A 71 -25.32 12.02 -10.13
CA ASP A 71 -23.87 12.06 -9.88
C ASP A 71 -23.53 12.38 -8.41
N LEU A 72 -24.05 11.59 -7.47
CA LEU A 72 -23.58 11.50 -6.08
C LEU A 72 -22.67 10.25 -5.96
N ARG A 73 -21.58 10.35 -5.22
CA ARG A 73 -20.56 9.30 -5.14
C ARG A 73 -20.22 8.96 -3.69
N ILE A 74 -19.94 7.69 -3.43
CA ILE A 74 -19.33 7.27 -2.16
C ILE A 74 -17.97 7.98 -2.03
N GLY A 75 -17.68 8.51 -0.84
CA GLY A 75 -16.53 9.37 -0.56
C GLY A 75 -16.76 10.88 -0.78
N ASP A 76 -17.89 11.32 -1.36
CA ASP A 76 -18.24 12.75 -1.43
C ASP A 76 -18.45 13.34 -0.02
N ARG A 77 -17.97 14.57 0.24
CA ARG A 77 -18.22 15.32 1.48
C ARG A 77 -19.35 16.34 1.26
N ILE A 78 -20.55 16.05 1.76
CA ILE A 78 -21.68 17.00 1.78
C ILE A 78 -21.32 18.19 2.68
N LEU A 79 -21.36 19.40 2.12
CA LEU A 79 -21.08 20.67 2.79
C LEU A 79 -22.34 21.48 3.10
N ALA A 80 -23.42 21.30 2.32
CA ALA A 80 -24.71 21.94 2.58
C ALA A 80 -25.87 21.10 2.05
N VAL A 81 -27.03 21.27 2.67
CA VAL A 81 -28.31 20.60 2.34
C VAL A 81 -29.38 21.70 2.20
N ASN A 82 -30.03 21.77 1.03
CA ASN A 82 -31.01 22.81 0.69
C ASN A 82 -30.51 24.25 0.97
N GLY A 83 -29.22 24.49 0.72
CA GLY A 83 -28.55 25.78 0.99
C GLY A 83 -28.04 25.96 2.42
N HIS A 84 -28.52 25.19 3.40
CA HIS A 84 -28.05 25.23 4.78
C HIS A 84 -26.73 24.47 4.93
N ALA A 85 -25.66 25.17 5.34
CA ALA A 85 -24.35 24.58 5.55
C ALA A 85 -24.36 23.56 6.71
N ILE A 86 -23.57 22.49 6.57
CA ILE A 86 -23.21 21.63 7.71
C ILE A 86 -22.26 22.44 8.61
N VAL A 87 -22.62 22.57 9.88
CA VAL A 87 -21.83 23.30 10.88
C VAL A 87 -21.40 22.38 12.01
N ARG A 88 -20.23 22.65 12.58
CA ARG A 88 -19.77 22.00 13.80
C ARG A 88 -20.66 22.46 14.98
N PRO A 89 -21.29 21.55 15.73
CA PRO A 89 -22.03 21.91 16.94
C PRO A 89 -21.10 22.54 17.98
N LYS A 90 -21.63 23.47 18.78
CA LYS A 90 -20.87 24.23 19.78
C LYS A 90 -20.52 23.40 21.01
N ASP A 91 -21.37 22.44 21.37
CA ASP A 91 -21.18 21.58 22.53
C ASP A 91 -21.75 20.16 22.32
N LEU A 92 -21.54 19.29 23.33
CA LEU A 92 -21.96 17.89 23.31
C LEU A 92 -23.49 17.71 23.32
N ARG A 93 -24.26 18.62 23.93
CA ARG A 93 -25.74 18.56 23.95
C ARG A 93 -26.31 18.94 22.60
N GLU A 94 -25.77 19.98 21.97
CA GLU A 94 -26.12 20.33 20.59
C GLU A 94 -25.75 19.18 19.65
N THR A 95 -24.56 18.58 19.82
CA THR A 95 -24.11 17.41 19.04
C THR A 95 -25.07 16.22 19.16
N GLN A 96 -25.43 15.84 20.39
CA GLN A 96 -26.38 14.75 20.67
C GLN A 96 -27.79 15.01 20.10
N ARG A 97 -28.19 16.27 19.97
CA ARG A 97 -29.49 16.66 19.39
C ARG A 97 -29.46 16.77 17.87
N SER A 98 -28.40 17.32 17.29
CA SER A 98 -28.35 17.65 15.86
C SER A 98 -27.84 16.49 15.01
N LEU A 99 -26.79 15.79 15.44
CA LEU A 99 -26.11 14.78 14.62
C LEU A 99 -27.05 13.62 14.22
N PRO A 100 -27.84 12.99 15.12
CA PRO A 100 -28.80 11.95 14.74
C PRO A 100 -29.78 12.33 13.62
N ARG A 101 -30.04 13.63 13.46
CA ARG A 101 -31.05 14.22 12.58
C ARG A 101 -30.47 14.80 11.29
N MET A 102 -29.15 14.69 11.07
CA MET A 102 -28.52 15.09 9.81
C MET A 102 -28.84 14.08 8.68
N ILE A 103 -28.66 14.49 7.43
CA ILE A 103 -28.96 13.63 6.27
C ILE A 103 -28.14 12.33 6.29
N GLY A 104 -28.82 11.20 6.08
CA GLY A 104 -28.23 9.86 6.16
C GLY A 104 -27.82 9.41 7.56
N GLN A 105 -28.42 9.98 8.60
CA GLN A 105 -28.33 9.53 10.00
C GLN A 105 -29.67 8.94 10.47
N TYR A 106 -29.64 8.14 11.54
CA TYR A 106 -30.74 7.24 11.91
C TYR A 106 -32.09 7.91 12.22
N ALA A 107 -32.09 9.20 12.57
CA ALA A 107 -33.30 10.00 12.86
C ALA A 107 -33.54 11.11 11.81
N GLU A 108 -32.98 11.03 10.60
CA GLU A 108 -33.16 12.06 9.56
C GLU A 108 -34.65 12.31 9.21
N SER A 109 -35.50 11.28 9.28
CA SER A 109 -36.93 11.40 8.96
C SER A 109 -37.67 12.35 9.91
N GLN A 110 -37.19 12.55 11.14
CA GLN A 110 -37.72 13.57 12.06
C GLN A 110 -37.44 14.99 11.55
N ALA A 111 -36.25 15.24 10.99
CA ALA A 111 -35.92 16.53 10.39
C ALA A 111 -36.69 16.77 9.09
N TRP A 112 -36.95 15.72 8.31
CA TRP A 112 -37.77 15.81 7.10
C TRP A 112 -39.27 16.03 7.41
N ALA A 113 -39.80 15.41 8.47
CA ALA A 113 -41.16 15.63 8.97
C ALA A 113 -41.38 17.06 9.48
N GLU A 114 -40.43 17.64 10.23
CA GLU A 114 -40.50 19.07 10.63
C GLU A 114 -40.50 20.02 9.42
N GLN A 115 -39.79 19.67 8.33
CA GLN A 115 -39.82 20.37 7.05
C GLN A 115 -41.08 20.08 6.21
N LYS A 116 -42.00 19.23 6.69
CA LYS A 116 -43.21 18.76 6.00
C LYS A 116 -42.95 18.09 4.64
N ALA A 117 -41.77 17.48 4.49
CA ALA A 117 -41.37 16.81 3.27
C ALA A 117 -42.16 15.50 3.03
N ARG A 118 -42.21 15.06 1.76
CA ARG A 118 -42.96 13.90 1.26
C ARG A 118 -42.14 13.10 0.24
N ASP A 119 -42.59 11.90 -0.14
CA ASP A 119 -41.94 11.13 -1.22
C ASP A 119 -41.85 11.97 -2.50
N GLY A 120 -40.69 11.97 -3.15
CA GLY A 120 -40.39 12.79 -4.31
C GLY A 120 -39.95 14.23 -4.00
N THR A 121 -39.87 14.64 -2.74
CA THR A 121 -39.33 15.96 -2.37
C THR A 121 -37.87 16.06 -2.80
N VAL A 122 -37.56 17.03 -3.65
CA VAL A 122 -36.20 17.27 -4.15
C VAL A 122 -35.33 17.84 -3.04
N VAL A 123 -34.15 17.24 -2.83
CA VAL A 123 -33.13 17.71 -1.91
C VAL A 123 -31.86 18.05 -2.69
N THR A 124 -31.34 19.24 -2.45
CA THR A 124 -30.15 19.80 -3.11
C THR A 124 -28.95 19.71 -2.19
N LEU A 125 -27.90 19.00 -2.60
CA LEU A 125 -26.66 18.82 -1.86
C LEU A 125 -25.54 19.61 -2.52
N LYS A 126 -24.83 20.42 -1.75
CA LYS A 126 -23.54 21.00 -2.16
C LYS A 126 -22.44 20.06 -1.67
N VAL A 127 -21.72 19.40 -2.57
CA VAL A 127 -20.74 18.35 -2.22
C VAL A 127 -19.33 18.72 -2.67
N SER A 128 -18.37 18.51 -1.77
CA SER A 128 -16.93 18.60 -1.98
C SER A 128 -16.40 17.23 -2.36
N ARG A 129 -15.73 17.11 -3.51
CA ARG A 129 -15.08 15.86 -3.96
C ARG A 129 -13.72 16.14 -4.58
N ARG A 130 -12.89 15.12 -4.73
CA ARG A 130 -11.56 15.25 -5.36
C ARG A 130 -11.68 15.86 -6.76
N SER A 131 -10.79 16.79 -7.10
CA SER A 131 -10.66 17.34 -8.45
C SER A 131 -10.22 16.26 -9.45
N PRO A 132 -10.75 16.22 -10.70
CA PRO A 132 -10.31 15.27 -11.72
C PRO A 132 -8.82 15.38 -12.09
N GLY A 133 -8.21 16.55 -11.88
CA GLY A 133 -6.77 16.77 -12.08
C GLY A 133 -5.89 16.19 -10.97
N GLY A 134 -6.47 15.62 -9.91
CA GLY A 134 -5.71 15.06 -8.79
C GLY A 134 -5.11 16.10 -7.84
N GLU A 135 -5.64 17.33 -7.82
CA GLU A 135 -5.19 18.39 -6.89
C GLU A 135 -6.39 19.16 -6.33
N GLY A 136 -6.49 19.20 -4.99
CA GLY A 136 -7.55 19.87 -4.26
C GLY A 136 -8.95 19.25 -4.45
N ALA A 137 -9.95 19.93 -3.90
CA ALA A 137 -11.35 19.58 -4.09
C ALA A 137 -12.01 20.47 -5.16
N GLN A 138 -13.00 19.90 -5.84
CA GLN A 138 -14.03 20.66 -6.54
C GLN A 138 -15.33 20.59 -5.74
N VAL A 139 -16.15 21.64 -5.83
CA VAL A 139 -17.47 21.69 -5.20
C VAL A 139 -18.54 21.71 -6.28
N VAL A 140 -19.45 20.75 -6.24
CA VAL A 140 -20.55 20.61 -7.20
C VAL A 140 -21.90 20.55 -6.49
N GLU A 141 -22.98 20.84 -7.22
CA GLU A 141 -24.35 20.68 -6.73
C GLU A 141 -24.95 19.39 -7.29
N VAL A 142 -25.57 18.59 -6.43
CA VAL A 142 -26.25 17.33 -6.79
C VAL A 142 -27.66 17.37 -6.24
N ARG A 143 -28.66 17.01 -7.06
CA ARG A 143 -30.07 17.00 -6.67
C ARG A 143 -30.61 15.58 -6.71
N GLY A 144 -31.16 15.11 -5.60
CA GLY A 144 -31.85 13.82 -5.50
C GLY A 144 -33.25 14.00 -4.91
N ALA A 145 -33.94 12.90 -4.65
CA ALA A 145 -35.28 12.90 -4.04
C ALA A 145 -35.32 12.11 -2.73
N LEU A 146 -36.10 12.60 -1.75
CA LEU A 146 -36.50 11.79 -0.60
C LEU A 146 -37.48 10.70 -1.04
N ARG A 147 -37.43 9.55 -0.37
CA ARG A 147 -38.31 8.40 -0.60
C ARG A 147 -39.03 8.03 0.70
N ALA A 148 -40.29 7.62 0.58
CA ALA A 148 -41.01 7.00 1.71
C ALA A 148 -40.42 5.62 2.03
N GLU A 149 -40.34 5.26 3.31
CA GLU A 149 -39.94 3.92 3.73
C GLU A 149 -41.00 2.89 3.34
N ARG A 150 -40.55 1.75 2.79
CA ARG A 150 -41.43 0.77 2.13
C ARG A 150 -41.11 -0.65 2.59
N LEU A 151 -42.12 -1.35 3.10
CA LEU A 151 -42.08 -2.80 3.31
C LEU A 151 -42.54 -3.50 2.03
N TYR A 152 -41.64 -4.27 1.43
CA TYR A 152 -41.95 -5.11 0.28
C TYR A 152 -42.37 -6.51 0.75
N VAL A 153 -43.47 -7.02 0.22
CA VAL A 153 -43.96 -8.37 0.51
C VAL A 153 -44.28 -9.12 -0.78
N ASN A 154 -44.03 -10.43 -0.77
CA ASN A 154 -44.40 -11.31 -1.88
C ASN A 154 -45.89 -11.71 -1.84
N LYS A 155 -46.33 -12.53 -2.80
CA LYS A 155 -47.72 -13.05 -2.87
C LYS A 155 -48.16 -13.89 -1.67
N SER A 156 -47.22 -14.32 -0.83
CA SER A 156 -47.45 -15.08 0.41
C SER A 156 -47.32 -14.22 1.67
N ASN A 157 -47.34 -12.89 1.52
CA ASN A 157 -47.17 -11.90 2.58
C ASN A 157 -45.86 -12.03 3.39
N ALA A 158 -44.80 -12.58 2.78
CA ALA A 158 -43.48 -12.66 3.39
C ALA A 158 -42.58 -11.50 2.92
N ASN A 159 -41.84 -10.88 3.85
CA ASN A 159 -41.01 -9.69 3.60
C ASN A 159 -39.86 -9.99 2.62
N THR A 160 -39.75 -9.19 1.56
CA THR A 160 -38.70 -9.27 0.54
C THR A 160 -37.74 -8.08 0.63
N LEU A 161 -36.51 -8.25 0.12
CA LEU A 161 -35.50 -7.18 0.12
C LEU A 161 -35.81 -6.02 -0.85
N GLY A 162 -36.78 -6.21 -1.76
CA GLY A 162 -37.26 -5.21 -2.71
C GLY A 162 -38.48 -5.71 -3.50
N PRO A 163 -39.03 -4.91 -4.43
CA PRO A 163 -40.10 -5.32 -5.34
C PRO A 163 -39.70 -6.55 -6.16
N GLY A 164 -40.40 -7.67 -5.98
CA GLY A 164 -40.06 -8.93 -6.64
C GLY A 164 -38.75 -9.59 -6.17
N GLY A 165 -38.09 -9.02 -5.16
CA GLY A 165 -36.83 -9.52 -4.60
C GLY A 165 -37.00 -10.81 -3.78
N PRO A 166 -35.88 -11.41 -3.33
CA PRO A 166 -35.90 -12.58 -2.45
C PRO A 166 -36.50 -12.27 -1.07
N VAL A 167 -37.04 -13.30 -0.41
CA VAL A 167 -37.47 -13.22 1.00
C VAL A 167 -36.24 -13.13 1.89
N GLY A 168 -36.15 -12.11 2.76
CA GLY A 168 -34.90 -11.81 3.47
C GLY A 168 -34.36 -12.98 4.32
N ARG A 169 -35.25 -13.80 4.88
CA ARG A 169 -34.90 -14.97 5.72
C ARG A 169 -34.80 -16.31 4.98
N SER A 170 -35.09 -16.40 3.68
CA SER A 170 -34.94 -17.66 2.94
C SER A 170 -33.47 -17.90 2.58
N SER A 171 -33.05 -19.17 2.59
CA SER A 171 -31.85 -19.62 1.89
C SER A 171 -32.19 -19.90 0.41
N ASP A 172 -31.17 -19.78 -0.42
CA ASP A 172 -31.09 -20.04 -1.86
C ASP A 172 -30.16 -21.23 -2.17
N GLY A 173 -29.67 -21.93 -1.13
CA GLY A 173 -28.64 -22.97 -1.24
C GLY A 173 -27.21 -22.49 -0.95
N PHE A 174 -26.98 -21.17 -0.86
CA PHE A 174 -25.69 -20.61 -0.44
C PHE A 174 -25.61 -20.48 1.10
N SER A 175 -24.42 -20.08 1.58
CA SER A 175 -23.97 -20.14 2.99
C SER A 175 -24.78 -19.34 4.03
N SER A 176 -25.74 -18.52 3.61
CA SER A 176 -26.39 -17.50 4.45
C SER A 176 -27.76 -17.10 3.90
N PRO A 177 -28.72 -16.63 4.73
CA PRO A 177 -29.95 -16.02 4.24
C PRO A 177 -29.69 -14.71 3.47
N TRP A 178 -30.58 -14.36 2.55
CA TRP A 178 -30.43 -13.19 1.68
C TRP A 178 -30.19 -11.86 2.42
N SER A 179 -30.84 -11.62 3.56
CA SER A 179 -30.64 -10.38 4.32
C SER A 179 -29.22 -10.26 4.86
N GLY A 180 -28.75 -11.30 5.58
CA GLY A 180 -27.39 -11.32 6.14
C GLY A 180 -26.29 -11.30 5.06
N TRP A 181 -26.55 -11.87 3.88
CA TRP A 181 -25.65 -11.73 2.73
C TRP A 181 -25.62 -10.31 2.18
N TYR A 182 -26.79 -9.67 1.97
CA TYR A 182 -26.84 -8.30 1.47
C TYR A 182 -26.22 -7.29 2.46
N GLU A 183 -26.46 -7.46 3.76
CA GLU A 183 -25.80 -6.69 4.82
C GLU A 183 -24.27 -6.88 4.80
N ALA A 184 -23.79 -8.11 4.62
CA ALA A 184 -22.37 -8.40 4.47
C ALA A 184 -21.77 -7.78 3.20
N GLU A 185 -22.50 -7.76 2.07
CA GLU A 185 -22.04 -7.11 0.85
C GLU A 185 -22.01 -5.59 0.96
N VAL A 186 -23.03 -4.96 1.53
CA VAL A 186 -23.02 -3.51 1.79
C VAL A 186 -21.84 -3.15 2.70
N PHE A 187 -21.54 -3.97 3.71
CA PHE A 187 -20.37 -3.77 4.56
C PHE A 187 -19.03 -3.96 3.81
N ARG A 188 -18.89 -5.00 2.98
CA ARG A 188 -17.70 -5.23 2.14
C ARG A 188 -17.49 -4.09 1.14
N ALA A 189 -18.55 -3.69 0.45
CA ALA A 189 -18.56 -2.62 -0.54
C ALA A 189 -18.21 -1.26 0.08
N THR A 190 -18.84 -0.91 1.21
CA THR A 190 -18.50 0.29 2.00
C THR A 190 -17.04 0.27 2.41
N ARG A 191 -16.52 -0.87 2.92
CA ARG A 191 -15.11 -1.01 3.31
C ARG A 191 -14.12 -0.79 2.15
N VAL A 192 -14.50 -1.04 0.89
CA VAL A 192 -13.66 -0.78 -0.29
C VAL A 192 -13.79 0.67 -0.74
N LEU A 193 -15.02 1.13 -0.93
CA LEU A 193 -15.35 2.38 -1.63
C LEU A 193 -15.25 3.61 -0.72
N ASP A 194 -15.61 3.51 0.56
CA ASP A 194 -15.53 4.60 1.52
C ASP A 194 -14.12 4.74 2.13
N GLY A 195 -13.15 5.05 1.25
CA GLY A 195 -11.77 5.31 1.63
C GLY A 195 -10.93 4.08 2.00
N GLY A 196 -11.42 2.86 1.73
CA GLY A 196 -10.69 1.61 1.98
C GLY A 196 -9.28 1.59 1.40
N TRP A 197 -9.11 2.19 0.22
CA TRP A 197 -7.83 2.34 -0.46
C TRP A 197 -6.81 3.23 0.27
N GLN A 198 -7.22 4.07 1.21
CA GLN A 198 -6.30 4.80 2.10
C GLN A 198 -5.87 3.98 3.33
N SER A 199 -6.53 2.84 3.62
CA SER A 199 -6.20 2.02 4.79
C SER A 199 -5.05 1.04 4.53
N ARG A 200 -4.07 1.02 5.45
CA ARG A 200 -3.05 -0.03 5.55
C ARG A 200 -3.62 -1.45 5.73
N SER A 201 -4.90 -1.58 6.11
CA SER A 201 -5.56 -2.88 6.38
C SER A 201 -6.28 -3.51 5.17
N LEU A 202 -6.20 -2.90 3.99
CA LEU A 202 -6.80 -3.43 2.75
C LEU A 202 -5.72 -4.09 1.88
N ASP A 203 -5.96 -5.33 1.44
CA ASP A 203 -5.20 -5.93 0.32
C ASP A 203 -6.18 -6.13 -0.84
N SER A 204 -5.99 -5.36 -1.92
CA SER A 204 -6.99 -5.30 -2.99
C SER A 204 -7.03 -6.59 -3.82
N ARG A 205 -5.96 -7.39 -3.80
CA ARG A 205 -5.85 -8.62 -4.59
C ARG A 205 -6.46 -9.81 -3.86
N ARG A 206 -6.27 -9.89 -2.53
CA ARG A 206 -7.03 -10.83 -1.69
C ARG A 206 -8.52 -10.51 -1.72
N MET A 207 -8.90 -9.24 -1.54
CA MET A 207 -10.31 -8.85 -1.57
C MET A 207 -10.95 -9.01 -2.96
N LEU A 208 -10.21 -8.79 -4.07
CA LEU A 208 -10.74 -9.10 -5.41
C LEU A 208 -11.07 -10.59 -5.57
N LYS A 209 -10.20 -11.50 -5.09
CA LYS A 209 -10.47 -12.94 -5.13
C LYS A 209 -11.69 -13.32 -4.30
N GLU A 210 -11.85 -12.72 -3.12
CA GLU A 210 -13.01 -12.92 -2.23
C GLU A 210 -14.30 -12.39 -2.89
N HIS A 211 -14.25 -11.20 -3.51
CA HIS A 211 -15.37 -10.55 -4.20
C HIS A 211 -15.83 -11.29 -5.47
N LEU A 212 -14.89 -11.87 -6.23
CA LEU A 212 -15.19 -12.63 -7.44
C LEU A 212 -15.88 -13.98 -7.14
N ALA A 213 -15.71 -14.55 -5.94
CA ALA A 213 -16.40 -15.78 -5.53
C ALA A 213 -17.93 -15.59 -5.37
N GLU A 214 -18.37 -14.38 -5.04
CA GLU A 214 -19.79 -14.05 -4.83
C GLU A 214 -20.54 -13.85 -6.16
N LYS A 215 -19.83 -13.81 -7.31
CA LYS A 215 -20.42 -13.57 -8.64
C LYS A 215 -21.56 -14.53 -8.97
N GLU A 216 -21.41 -15.82 -8.69
CA GLU A 216 -22.42 -16.83 -8.98
C GLU A 216 -23.75 -16.52 -8.29
N ARG A 217 -23.69 -16.00 -7.06
CA ARG A 217 -24.87 -15.62 -6.28
C ARG A 217 -25.53 -14.34 -6.78
N VAL A 218 -24.73 -13.38 -7.26
CA VAL A 218 -25.25 -12.16 -7.93
C VAL A 218 -25.89 -12.52 -9.29
N ASP A 219 -25.30 -13.43 -10.07
CA ASP A 219 -25.89 -13.94 -11.31
C ASP A 219 -27.21 -14.70 -11.02
N PHE A 220 -27.25 -15.49 -9.94
CA PHE A 220 -28.46 -16.18 -9.49
C PHE A 220 -29.55 -15.20 -9.04
N LEU A 221 -29.20 -14.13 -8.32
CA LEU A 221 -30.12 -13.05 -7.92
C LEU A 221 -30.77 -12.41 -9.15
N LEU A 222 -29.97 -12.01 -10.14
CA LEU A 222 -30.45 -11.42 -11.40
C LEU A 222 -31.39 -12.35 -12.18
N LYS A 223 -31.05 -13.63 -12.25
CA LYS A 223 -31.82 -14.66 -12.98
C LYS A 223 -33.14 -14.99 -12.32
N THR A 224 -33.17 -15.04 -10.98
CA THR A 224 -34.30 -15.58 -10.20
C THR A 224 -35.24 -14.48 -9.70
N TYR A 225 -34.71 -13.27 -9.43
CA TYR A 225 -35.47 -12.13 -8.88
C TYR A 225 -35.24 -10.85 -9.70
N PRO A 226 -35.55 -10.85 -11.02
CA PRO A 226 -35.30 -9.70 -11.89
C PRO A 226 -36.11 -8.46 -11.48
N GLY A 227 -35.41 -7.37 -11.20
CA GLY A 227 -35.99 -6.10 -10.77
C GLY A 227 -34.92 -5.12 -10.26
N THR A 228 -35.33 -3.91 -9.86
CA THR A 228 -34.44 -2.82 -9.47
C THR A 228 -33.46 -3.20 -8.35
N PHE A 229 -33.89 -4.00 -7.37
CA PHE A 229 -33.00 -4.50 -6.32
C PHE A 229 -31.84 -5.31 -6.92
N ALA A 230 -32.13 -6.29 -7.78
CA ALA A 230 -31.11 -7.15 -8.37
C ALA A 230 -30.18 -6.41 -9.33
N SER A 231 -30.69 -5.44 -10.12
CA SER A 231 -29.84 -4.63 -11.00
C SER A 231 -28.90 -3.74 -10.19
N THR A 232 -29.39 -3.06 -9.15
CA THR A 232 -28.54 -2.18 -8.31
C THR A 232 -27.52 -2.97 -7.48
N VAL A 233 -27.85 -4.18 -7.00
CA VAL A 233 -26.86 -5.08 -6.39
C VAL A 233 -25.77 -5.48 -7.39
N LYS A 234 -26.10 -5.68 -8.68
CA LYS A 234 -25.09 -5.95 -9.73
C LYS A 234 -24.23 -4.72 -10.03
N GLU A 235 -24.82 -3.53 -10.08
CA GLU A 235 -24.11 -2.26 -10.26
C GLU A 235 -23.11 -2.02 -9.11
N ASP A 236 -23.53 -2.24 -7.86
CA ASP A 236 -22.67 -2.15 -6.68
C ASP A 236 -21.53 -3.19 -6.72
N TRP A 237 -21.85 -4.43 -7.10
CA TRP A 237 -20.84 -5.49 -7.25
C TRP A 237 -19.83 -5.19 -8.37
N ASP A 238 -20.26 -4.62 -9.49
CA ASP A 238 -19.36 -4.16 -10.56
C ASP A 238 -18.49 -2.98 -10.13
N LEU A 239 -19.05 -2.02 -9.39
CA LEU A 239 -18.32 -0.87 -8.87
C LEU A 239 -17.20 -1.31 -7.90
N VAL A 240 -17.51 -2.25 -7.00
CA VAL A 240 -16.51 -2.84 -6.09
C VAL A 240 -15.48 -3.67 -6.84
N ARG A 241 -15.89 -4.48 -7.83
CA ARG A 241 -14.96 -5.24 -8.69
C ARG A 241 -13.99 -4.29 -9.41
N THR A 242 -14.51 -3.28 -10.12
CA THR A 242 -13.69 -2.32 -10.88
C THR A 242 -12.81 -1.47 -9.97
N SER A 243 -13.25 -1.16 -8.74
CA SER A 243 -12.37 -0.59 -7.72
C SER A 243 -11.22 -1.54 -7.37
N LEU A 244 -11.51 -2.77 -6.93
CA LEU A 244 -10.52 -3.76 -6.47
C LEU A 244 -9.55 -4.24 -7.57
N GLU A 245 -10.01 -4.31 -8.81
CA GLU A 245 -9.18 -4.53 -10.00
C GLU A 245 -8.07 -3.48 -10.10
N GLY A 246 -8.33 -2.24 -9.67
CA GLY A 246 -7.40 -1.13 -9.69
C GLY A 246 -7.20 -0.55 -11.09
N LYS A 247 -6.94 0.76 -11.12
CA LYS A 247 -6.64 1.52 -12.34
C LYS A 247 -5.49 0.86 -13.12
N ARG A 248 -5.71 0.60 -14.42
CA ARG A 248 -4.66 0.13 -15.34
C ARG A 248 -3.67 1.24 -15.66
N TYR A 249 -2.41 0.87 -15.76
CA TYR A 249 -1.29 1.70 -16.17
C TYR A 249 -0.60 1.08 -17.38
N GLU A 250 0.04 1.92 -18.17
CA GLU A 250 0.93 1.51 -19.25
C GLU A 250 2.32 2.02 -18.87
N LEU A 251 3.26 1.10 -18.67
CA LEU A 251 4.62 1.40 -18.24
C LEU A 251 5.57 1.07 -19.39
N GLY A 252 6.27 2.08 -19.90
CA GLY A 252 7.28 1.92 -20.93
C GLY A 252 8.64 1.53 -20.37
N GLU A 253 9.62 1.34 -21.26
CA GLU A 253 11.00 1.04 -20.89
C GLU A 253 11.58 2.08 -19.94
N LYS A 254 11.30 3.38 -20.17
CA LYS A 254 11.75 4.49 -19.31
C LYS A 254 11.22 4.39 -17.87
N ASP A 255 9.99 3.93 -17.68
CA ASP A 255 9.38 3.83 -16.35
C ASP A 255 10.03 2.72 -15.52
N LEU A 256 10.53 1.68 -16.20
CA LEU A 256 11.10 0.44 -15.64
C LEU A 256 12.64 0.38 -15.68
N ALA A 257 13.32 1.28 -16.41
CA ALA A 257 14.77 1.29 -16.62
C ALA A 257 15.60 1.25 -15.32
N TYR A 258 15.06 1.83 -14.23
CA TYR A 258 15.70 1.79 -12.90
C TYR A 258 15.89 0.37 -12.35
N ARG A 259 15.11 -0.62 -12.81
CA ARG A 259 15.27 -2.03 -12.45
C ARG A 259 16.47 -2.66 -13.13
N GLN A 260 16.61 -2.44 -14.44
CA GLN A 260 17.79 -2.84 -15.21
C GLN A 260 19.07 -2.17 -14.68
N LEU A 261 18.99 -0.90 -14.27
CA LEU A 261 20.09 -0.17 -13.63
C LEU A 261 20.58 -0.84 -12.32
N GLY A 262 19.67 -1.46 -11.54
CA GLY A 262 20.04 -2.24 -10.36
C GLY A 262 20.80 -3.53 -10.70
N GLU A 263 20.40 -4.20 -11.78
CA GLU A 263 21.04 -5.43 -12.29
C GLU A 263 22.40 -5.14 -12.94
N GLN A 264 22.51 -4.05 -13.71
CA GLN A 264 23.75 -3.55 -14.31
C GLN A 264 24.79 -3.23 -13.22
N ARG A 265 24.42 -2.41 -12.23
CA ARG A 265 25.30 -2.10 -11.08
C ARG A 265 25.72 -3.37 -10.32
N ALA A 266 24.83 -4.35 -10.17
CA ALA A 266 25.17 -5.60 -9.50
C ALA A 266 26.21 -6.41 -10.31
N ALA A 267 26.07 -6.48 -11.64
CA ALA A 267 27.05 -7.14 -12.51
C ALA A 267 28.41 -6.43 -12.55
N GLU A 268 28.42 -5.10 -12.55
CA GLU A 268 29.62 -4.27 -12.48
C GLU A 268 30.37 -4.48 -11.15
N ILE A 269 29.68 -4.38 -10.01
CA ILE A 269 30.26 -4.55 -8.68
C ILE A 269 30.70 -6.00 -8.43
N ALA A 270 29.96 -6.99 -8.92
CA ALA A 270 30.39 -8.40 -8.88
C ALA A 270 31.69 -8.62 -9.67
N THR A 271 31.85 -7.93 -10.81
CA THR A 271 33.06 -8.03 -11.65
C THR A 271 34.25 -7.31 -11.02
N ALA A 272 34.04 -6.12 -10.45
CA ALA A 272 35.05 -5.44 -9.64
C ALA A 272 35.45 -6.27 -8.39
N GLY A 273 34.46 -6.93 -7.76
CA GLY A 273 34.64 -7.80 -6.61
C GLY A 273 35.50 -9.02 -6.90
N ARG A 274 35.24 -9.74 -7.99
CA ARG A 274 36.09 -10.87 -8.43
C ARG A 274 37.53 -10.43 -8.69
N LYS A 275 37.73 -9.35 -9.44
CA LYS A 275 39.07 -8.81 -9.71
C LYS A 275 39.82 -8.44 -8.43
N ALA A 276 39.20 -7.67 -7.53
CA ALA A 276 39.81 -7.27 -6.27
C ALA A 276 40.12 -8.47 -5.36
N ARG A 277 39.26 -9.49 -5.33
CA ARG A 277 39.49 -10.76 -4.62
C ARG A 277 40.71 -11.50 -5.15
N GLU A 278 40.85 -11.61 -6.48
CA GLU A 278 42.01 -12.24 -7.11
C GLU A 278 43.31 -11.49 -6.83
N GLU A 279 43.29 -10.16 -6.90
CA GLU A 279 44.44 -9.30 -6.59
C GLU A 279 44.87 -9.43 -5.12
N PHE A 280 43.91 -9.41 -4.18
CA PHE A 280 44.16 -9.63 -2.75
C PHE A 280 44.72 -11.03 -2.45
N LEU A 281 44.12 -12.08 -3.02
CA LEU A 281 44.58 -13.47 -2.83
C LEU A 281 45.96 -13.72 -3.47
N ARG A 282 46.31 -13.00 -4.55
CA ARG A 282 47.64 -13.04 -5.18
C ARG A 282 48.69 -12.34 -4.31
N ALA A 283 48.37 -11.17 -3.74
CA ALA A 283 49.25 -10.45 -2.83
C ALA A 283 49.53 -11.23 -1.53
N GLY A 284 48.51 -11.86 -0.95
CA GLY A 284 48.63 -12.66 0.28
C GLY A 284 49.22 -14.06 0.12
N ALA A 285 49.55 -14.50 -1.10
CA ALA A 285 49.81 -15.92 -1.41
C ALA A 285 50.89 -16.58 -0.55
N ALA A 286 52.01 -15.87 -0.29
CA ALA A 286 53.14 -16.42 0.49
C ALA A 286 52.84 -16.58 2.00
N GLN A 287 51.75 -16.00 2.50
CA GLN A 287 51.31 -16.15 3.91
C GLN A 287 50.13 -17.11 4.06
N ARG A 288 49.60 -17.62 2.94
CA ARG A 288 48.39 -18.45 2.92
C ARG A 288 48.70 -19.92 3.20
N ILE A 289 47.83 -20.57 3.96
CA ILE A 289 47.76 -22.02 4.10
C ILE A 289 46.36 -22.52 3.72
N GLU A 290 46.24 -23.81 3.40
CA GLU A 290 44.93 -24.43 3.23
C GLU A 290 44.20 -24.51 4.59
N PRO A 291 42.87 -24.32 4.62
CA PRO A 291 42.13 -24.24 5.89
C PRO A 291 42.02 -25.61 6.57
N PHE A 292 41.89 -26.71 5.82
CA PHE A 292 41.54 -28.02 6.37
C PHE A 292 42.53 -29.13 5.94
N PRO A 293 42.85 -30.10 6.83
CA PRO A 293 42.41 -30.19 8.23
C PRO A 293 43.06 -29.10 9.11
N ALA A 294 42.27 -28.52 10.02
CA ALA A 294 42.74 -27.55 10.99
C ALA A 294 43.50 -28.24 12.12
N ILE A 295 44.49 -27.55 12.70
CA ILE A 295 45.25 -28.07 13.85
C ILE A 295 44.35 -28.10 15.09
N ASP A 296 44.35 -29.22 15.82
CA ASP A 296 43.71 -29.37 17.14
C ASP A 296 44.19 -28.22 18.07
N PRO A 297 43.31 -27.30 18.52
CA PRO A 297 43.76 -26.12 19.25
C PRO A 297 44.27 -26.41 20.68
N ILE A 298 44.04 -27.62 21.20
CA ILE A 298 44.40 -28.05 22.56
C ILE A 298 45.64 -28.96 22.51
N ARG A 299 45.69 -29.90 21.55
CA ARG A 299 46.74 -30.94 21.45
C ARG A 299 47.78 -30.67 20.37
N GLY A 300 47.47 -29.80 19.41
CA GLY A 300 48.34 -29.49 18.28
C GLY A 300 49.21 -28.26 18.51
N ASP A 301 50.28 -28.17 17.74
CA ASP A 301 51.19 -27.03 17.75
C ASP A 301 50.57 -25.83 17.02
N ARG A 302 50.02 -24.90 17.81
CA ARG A 302 49.41 -23.66 17.32
C ARG A 302 50.42 -22.66 16.74
N GLU A 303 51.70 -22.71 17.10
CA GLU A 303 52.70 -21.72 16.64
C GLU A 303 53.00 -21.87 15.15
N LYS A 304 52.86 -23.09 14.61
CA LYS A 304 52.97 -23.37 13.16
C LYS A 304 51.91 -22.66 12.30
N VAL A 305 50.75 -22.32 12.88
CA VAL A 305 49.60 -21.73 12.15
C VAL A 305 49.20 -20.34 12.62
N ALA A 306 49.56 -19.92 13.83
CA ALA A 306 49.35 -18.56 14.30
C ALA A 306 49.98 -17.53 13.35
N GLY A 307 49.24 -16.46 13.03
CA GLY A 307 49.66 -15.44 12.08
C GLY A 307 49.57 -15.83 10.59
N LYS A 308 49.32 -17.11 10.25
CA LYS A 308 49.05 -17.53 8.86
C LYS A 308 47.66 -17.08 8.41
N VAL A 309 47.50 -16.97 7.10
CA VAL A 309 46.23 -16.58 6.46
C VAL A 309 45.51 -17.82 5.94
N VAL A 310 44.22 -17.93 6.20
CA VAL A 310 43.32 -18.95 5.64
C VAL A 310 42.25 -18.32 4.77
N LEU A 311 41.86 -19.04 3.71
CA LEU A 311 40.63 -18.81 2.95
C LEU A 311 39.60 -19.83 3.45
N LEU A 312 38.63 -19.39 4.24
CA LEU A 312 37.58 -20.26 4.75
C LEU A 312 36.55 -20.55 3.64
N PRO A 313 36.02 -21.79 3.54
CA PRO A 313 34.88 -22.10 2.68
C PRO A 313 33.64 -21.24 2.99
N PRO A 314 32.70 -21.09 2.04
CA PRO A 314 31.56 -20.19 2.18
C PRO A 314 30.68 -20.52 3.42
N ILE A 315 30.43 -19.52 4.27
CA ILE A 315 29.65 -19.64 5.50
C ILE A 315 28.27 -18.98 5.29
N PRO A 316 27.18 -19.74 5.12
CA PRO A 316 25.83 -19.20 4.99
C PRO A 316 25.23 -18.78 6.36
N PRO A 317 24.16 -17.98 6.40
CA PRO A 317 23.59 -17.44 7.66
C PRO A 317 23.08 -18.48 8.66
N ARG A 318 22.84 -19.73 8.23
CA ARG A 318 22.47 -20.85 9.13
C ARG A 318 23.64 -21.37 9.99
N ASP A 319 24.88 -21.12 9.55
CA ASP A 319 26.11 -21.59 10.18
C ASP A 319 26.72 -20.45 11.04
N TRP A 320 25.81 -19.66 11.65
CA TRP A 320 26.05 -18.65 12.67
C TRP A 320 25.59 -19.19 14.03
N VAL A 321 26.33 -18.91 15.11
CA VAL A 321 26.04 -19.42 16.45
C VAL A 321 26.08 -18.30 17.50
N MET A 322 25.16 -18.35 18.47
CA MET A 322 25.16 -17.47 19.64
C MET A 322 25.91 -18.14 20.80
N ASP A 323 26.88 -17.45 21.37
CA ASP A 323 27.57 -17.80 22.61
C ASP A 323 27.43 -16.62 23.59
N GLY A 324 26.51 -16.76 24.54
CA GLY A 324 26.03 -15.66 25.37
C GLY A 324 25.48 -14.50 24.52
N PRO A 325 25.90 -13.24 24.76
CA PRO A 325 25.45 -12.08 24.00
C PRO A 325 26.22 -11.87 22.66
N LYS A 326 27.12 -12.78 22.28
CA LYS A 326 27.93 -12.67 21.05
C LYS A 326 27.43 -13.64 19.98
N ALA A 327 27.36 -13.18 18.73
CA ALA A 327 27.26 -14.05 17.57
C ALA A 327 28.66 -14.37 17.03
N TYR A 328 28.85 -15.57 16.50
CA TYR A 328 30.06 -16.00 15.79
C TYR A 328 29.68 -16.66 14.48
N LEU A 329 30.50 -16.47 13.44
CA LEU A 329 30.47 -17.33 12.26
C LEU A 329 31.42 -18.50 12.50
N PHE A 330 31.07 -19.70 12.05
CA PHE A 330 31.98 -20.85 12.11
C PHE A 330 32.15 -21.53 10.74
N SER A 331 33.29 -22.19 10.56
CA SER A 331 33.55 -23.03 9.38
C SER A 331 34.29 -24.30 9.82
N GLY A 332 33.91 -25.45 9.23
CA GLY A 332 34.48 -26.76 9.56
C GLY A 332 33.51 -27.69 10.30
N ASP A 333 34.04 -28.79 10.81
CA ASP A 333 33.31 -29.90 11.44
C ASP A 333 34.24 -30.68 12.41
N ARG A 334 33.78 -31.80 12.97
CA ARG A 334 34.58 -32.56 13.95
C ARG A 334 35.76 -33.30 13.34
N ASP A 335 35.70 -33.66 12.06
CA ASP A 335 36.69 -34.51 11.41
C ASP A 335 37.79 -33.66 10.76
N ARG A 336 37.45 -32.41 10.38
CA ARG A 336 38.38 -31.41 9.82
C ARG A 336 38.79 -30.33 10.82
N GLY A 337 38.17 -30.24 11.99
CA GLY A 337 38.35 -29.15 12.95
C GLY A 337 37.57 -27.88 12.59
N PHE A 338 37.66 -26.85 13.45
CA PHE A 338 36.83 -25.64 13.36
C PHE A 338 37.64 -24.34 13.33
N TYR A 339 37.12 -23.34 12.61
CA TYR A 339 37.50 -21.93 12.70
C TYR A 339 36.32 -21.08 13.17
N PHE A 340 36.59 -20.06 13.99
CA PHE A 340 35.59 -19.17 14.59
C PHE A 340 35.93 -17.70 14.35
N VAL A 341 34.94 -16.91 13.95
CA VAL A 341 35.02 -15.44 13.76
C VAL A 341 34.01 -14.76 14.68
N ASP A 342 34.46 -13.85 15.54
CA ASP A 342 33.57 -13.05 16.38
C ASP A 342 32.92 -11.94 15.53
N THR A 343 31.59 -11.87 15.50
CA THR A 343 30.86 -10.82 14.75
C THR A 343 31.17 -9.40 15.21
N ARG A 344 31.80 -9.23 16.38
CA ARG A 344 32.25 -7.95 16.93
C ARG A 344 33.68 -7.60 16.57
N ASP A 345 34.42 -8.45 15.85
CA ASP A 345 35.76 -8.12 15.38
C ASP A 345 35.72 -6.95 14.37
N PRO A 346 36.64 -5.97 14.45
CA PRO A 346 36.59 -4.79 13.58
C PRO A 346 36.62 -5.12 12.08
N GLY A 347 37.25 -6.22 11.68
CA GLY A 347 37.28 -6.68 10.29
C GLY A 347 35.89 -7.05 9.75
N ILE A 348 35.17 -7.95 10.43
CA ILE A 348 33.84 -8.39 9.98
C ILE A 348 32.77 -7.30 10.18
N ALA A 349 32.90 -6.45 11.20
CA ALA A 349 32.02 -5.28 11.37
C ALA A 349 32.04 -4.36 10.13
N ARG A 350 33.23 -4.07 9.57
CA ARG A 350 33.39 -3.31 8.32
C ARG A 350 32.73 -4.00 7.12
N VAL A 351 32.83 -5.33 7.05
CA VAL A 351 32.17 -6.13 5.99
C VAL A 351 30.64 -5.99 6.11
N PHE A 352 30.07 -6.08 7.31
CA PHE A 352 28.62 -5.88 7.51
C PHE A 352 28.17 -4.45 7.19
N GLU A 353 28.95 -3.42 7.53
CA GLU A 353 28.69 -2.06 7.09
C GLU A 353 28.72 -1.93 5.55
N ALA A 354 29.67 -2.60 4.89
CA ALA A 354 29.74 -2.64 3.43
C ALA A 354 28.54 -3.39 2.82
N CYS A 355 28.10 -4.51 3.40
CA CYS A 355 26.85 -5.19 3.02
C CYS A 355 25.66 -4.23 3.09
N TYR A 356 25.63 -3.37 4.11
CA TYR A 356 24.57 -2.40 4.29
C TYR A 356 24.60 -1.28 3.24
N ARG A 357 25.78 -0.72 2.95
CA ARG A 357 25.96 0.29 1.88
C ARG A 357 25.71 -0.30 0.48
N TYR A 358 26.03 -1.57 0.25
CA TYR A 358 25.68 -2.30 -0.99
C TYR A 358 24.16 -2.42 -1.15
N LYS A 359 23.44 -2.87 -0.11
CA LYS A 359 21.97 -2.99 -0.11
C LYS A 359 21.27 -1.66 -0.43
N LYS A 360 21.87 -0.54 0.00
CA LYS A 360 21.42 0.82 -0.29
C LYS A 360 21.67 1.23 -1.75
N ARG A 361 22.92 1.17 -2.23
CA ARG A 361 23.32 1.77 -3.53
C ARG A 361 23.16 0.86 -4.75
N VAL A 362 23.28 -0.45 -4.56
CA VAL A 362 23.22 -1.46 -5.62
C VAL A 362 21.85 -2.13 -5.62
N THR A 363 21.68 -3.21 -4.87
CA THR A 363 20.42 -3.96 -4.76
C THR A 363 20.16 -4.46 -3.34
N PRO A 364 18.92 -4.35 -2.81
CA PRO A 364 18.55 -4.82 -1.47
C PRO A 364 18.37 -6.35 -1.39
N ARG A 365 18.64 -7.08 -2.49
CA ARG A 365 18.81 -8.53 -2.56
C ARG A 365 20.31 -8.85 -2.54
N LEU A 366 20.84 -9.28 -1.41
CA LEU A 366 22.22 -9.72 -1.23
C LEU A 366 22.20 -11.15 -0.66
N ASP A 367 22.95 -12.06 -1.25
CA ASP A 367 23.25 -13.37 -0.66
C ASP A 367 24.31 -13.16 0.43
N GLU A 368 23.93 -13.40 1.69
CA GLU A 368 24.79 -13.24 2.86
C GLU A 368 25.56 -14.52 3.19
N THR A 369 26.10 -15.16 2.15
CA THR A 369 27.03 -16.28 2.27
C THR A 369 28.47 -15.73 2.25
N TYR A 370 29.17 -15.84 3.39
CA TYR A 370 30.44 -15.16 3.63
C TYR A 370 31.63 -16.08 3.33
N THR A 371 32.45 -15.73 2.33
CA THR A 371 33.74 -16.39 2.05
C THR A 371 34.87 -15.53 2.63
N ILE A 372 35.39 -15.94 3.79
CA ILE A 372 36.30 -15.11 4.61
C ILE A 372 37.76 -15.42 4.30
N VAL A 373 38.57 -14.37 4.14
CA VAL A 373 40.04 -14.43 4.19
C VAL A 373 40.47 -13.83 5.52
N GLY A 374 41.17 -14.60 6.35
CA GLY A 374 41.49 -14.17 7.70
C GLY A 374 42.78 -14.74 8.27
N ARG A 375 43.32 -14.06 9.28
CA ARG A 375 44.54 -14.43 10.00
C ARG A 375 44.20 -15.27 11.21
N ILE A 376 44.85 -16.42 11.37
CA ILE A 376 44.71 -17.28 12.55
C ILE A 376 45.33 -16.57 13.76
N ARG A 377 44.56 -16.42 14.84
CA ARG A 377 45.03 -15.92 16.13
C ARG A 377 45.70 -17.03 16.93
N ALA A 378 46.64 -16.66 17.80
CA ALA A 378 47.32 -17.62 18.68
C ALA A 378 46.38 -18.22 19.75
N GLU A 379 45.36 -17.46 20.16
CA GLU A 379 44.37 -17.89 21.15
C GLU A 379 43.31 -18.82 20.53
N PRO A 380 43.10 -20.03 21.09
CA PRO A 380 42.00 -20.90 20.70
C PRO A 380 40.69 -20.41 21.30
N LYS A 381 39.56 -20.76 20.68
CA LYS A 381 38.23 -20.43 21.19
C LYS A 381 37.37 -21.68 21.27
N MET A 382 36.56 -21.78 22.32
CA MET A 382 35.53 -22.80 22.50
C MET A 382 34.15 -22.15 22.35
N LEU A 383 33.23 -22.82 21.65
CA LEU A 383 31.83 -22.43 21.42
C LEU A 383 30.90 -23.63 21.60
N VAL A 384 29.64 -23.41 21.97
CA VAL A 384 28.62 -24.46 22.02
C VAL A 384 27.87 -24.49 20.68
N ILE A 385 28.17 -25.50 19.85
CA ILE A 385 27.53 -25.69 18.54
C ILE A 385 26.69 -26.96 18.60
N GLN A 386 25.41 -26.87 18.21
CA GLN A 386 24.45 -27.99 18.26
C GLN A 386 24.45 -28.73 19.61
N ASN A 387 24.35 -27.95 20.71
CA ASN A 387 24.37 -28.41 22.09
C ASN A 387 25.64 -29.17 22.53
N LYS A 388 26.77 -29.01 21.81
CA LYS A 388 28.07 -29.60 22.19
C LYS A 388 29.19 -28.57 22.11
N ALA A 389 30.03 -28.52 23.13
CA ALA A 389 31.26 -27.73 23.09
C ALA A 389 32.17 -28.21 21.94
N GLN A 390 32.55 -27.29 21.05
CA GLN A 390 33.56 -27.48 20.01
C GLN A 390 34.69 -26.48 20.27
N THR A 391 35.94 -26.90 20.05
CA THR A 391 37.11 -26.02 20.13
C THR A 391 37.65 -25.79 18.73
N GLY A 392 38.02 -24.55 18.43
CA GLY A 392 38.48 -24.11 17.11
C GLY A 392 39.50 -22.98 17.20
N LEU A 393 40.08 -22.65 16.06
CA LEU A 393 41.03 -21.55 15.91
C LEU A 393 40.27 -20.23 15.69
N ALA A 394 40.58 -19.20 16.47
CA ALA A 394 39.98 -17.88 16.28
C ALA A 394 40.61 -17.17 15.05
N VAL A 395 39.79 -16.50 14.24
CA VAL A 395 40.22 -15.88 12.98
C VAL A 395 39.89 -14.39 12.96
N GLU A 396 40.92 -13.56 12.77
CA GLU A 396 40.80 -12.14 12.47
C GLU A 396 40.47 -11.95 10.98
N VAL A 397 39.34 -11.33 10.65
CA VAL A 397 38.94 -11.09 9.25
C VAL A 397 39.81 -9.99 8.63
N LEU A 398 40.51 -10.33 7.55
CA LEU A 398 41.27 -9.40 6.72
C LEU A 398 40.46 -8.94 5.50
N ALA A 399 39.71 -9.84 4.89
CA ALA A 399 38.83 -9.54 3.77
C ALA A 399 37.69 -10.56 3.67
N ALA A 400 36.64 -10.25 2.91
CA ALA A 400 35.55 -11.18 2.62
C ALA A 400 34.96 -10.97 1.23
N ALA A 401 34.59 -12.05 0.56
CA ALA A 401 33.59 -12.04 -0.51
C ALA A 401 32.21 -12.37 0.11
N VAL A 402 31.17 -11.71 -0.38
CA VAL A 402 29.78 -11.87 0.12
C VAL A 402 28.90 -12.28 -1.06
N GLY A 403 28.54 -13.56 -1.08
CA GLY A 403 28.10 -14.27 -2.28
C GLY A 403 29.09 -14.08 -3.44
N GLU A 404 28.56 -14.11 -4.66
CA GLU A 404 29.25 -13.63 -5.87
C GLU A 404 29.04 -12.12 -6.13
N ALA A 405 28.47 -11.39 -5.18
CA ALA A 405 27.95 -10.04 -5.38
C ALA A 405 28.99 -8.92 -5.15
N MET A 406 29.88 -9.08 -4.15
CA MET A 406 30.90 -8.07 -3.84
C MET A 406 32.09 -8.67 -3.06
N PHE A 407 33.20 -7.91 -3.05
CA PHE A 407 34.38 -8.18 -2.21
C PHE A 407 34.73 -6.94 -1.39
N VAL A 408 35.19 -7.14 -0.15
CA VAL A 408 35.60 -6.11 0.80
C VAL A 408 36.97 -6.46 1.36
N ASP A 409 37.96 -5.59 1.14
CA ASP A 409 39.21 -5.59 1.89
C ASP A 409 38.98 -4.80 3.18
N ALA A 410 39.02 -5.48 4.33
CA ALA A 410 38.80 -4.88 5.64
C ALA A 410 40.08 -4.30 6.27
N THR A 411 41.23 -4.50 5.63
CA THR A 411 42.53 -3.90 6.02
C THR A 411 42.72 -2.51 5.42
N VAL A 412 42.15 -2.26 4.23
CA VAL A 412 42.10 -0.93 3.62
C VAL A 412 41.03 -0.08 4.32
N ILE A 413 41.46 1.04 4.91
CA ILE A 413 40.60 1.94 5.68
C ILE A 413 40.75 3.36 5.12
N LYS A 414 39.64 3.95 4.68
CA LYS A 414 39.56 5.35 4.25
C LYS A 414 38.35 5.99 4.91
N ASP A 415 38.51 7.18 5.48
CA ASP A 415 37.43 7.91 6.17
C ASP A 415 36.71 7.05 7.24
N LYS A 416 37.51 6.22 7.94
CA LYS A 416 37.14 5.18 8.94
C LYS A 416 36.43 3.93 8.39
N ILE A 417 35.85 3.97 7.19
CA ILE A 417 35.19 2.82 6.55
C ILE A 417 36.15 1.98 5.72
N SER A 418 35.75 0.73 5.43
CA SER A 418 36.34 -0.09 4.36
C SER A 418 35.30 -0.24 3.25
N ALA A 419 35.65 0.15 2.03
CA ALA A 419 34.76 0.15 0.88
C ALA A 419 34.63 -1.24 0.25
N PHE A 420 33.47 -1.56 -0.34
CA PHE A 420 33.42 -2.70 -1.26
C PHE A 420 34.04 -2.34 -2.62
N ALA A 421 34.56 -3.33 -3.34
CA ALA A 421 35.20 -3.13 -4.64
C ALA A 421 34.23 -2.44 -5.63
N GLY A 422 34.63 -1.27 -6.15
CA GLY A 422 33.80 -0.45 -7.04
C GLY A 422 32.84 0.53 -6.34
N GLU A 423 32.76 0.57 -5.00
CA GLU A 423 31.82 1.44 -4.28
C GLU A 423 31.96 2.94 -4.62
N GLU A 424 33.17 3.42 -4.89
CA GLU A 424 33.42 4.82 -5.26
C GLU A 424 32.75 5.22 -6.59
N ALA A 425 32.63 4.29 -7.56
CA ALA A 425 32.00 4.55 -8.85
C ALA A 425 30.47 4.76 -8.75
N LEU A 426 29.86 4.34 -7.63
CA LEU A 426 28.44 4.53 -7.35
C LEU A 426 28.14 5.90 -6.72
N ARG A 427 29.16 6.73 -6.44
CA ARG A 427 28.99 8.07 -5.86
C ARG A 427 28.55 9.08 -6.92
N LYS A 428 27.25 9.15 -7.19
CA LYS A 428 26.64 10.33 -7.82
C LYS A 428 26.69 11.54 -6.86
N PRO A 429 26.92 12.78 -7.34
CA PRO A 429 26.46 13.97 -6.63
C PRO A 429 24.92 14.00 -6.60
N PRO A 430 24.27 14.59 -5.58
CA PRO A 430 22.81 14.68 -5.52
C PRO A 430 22.29 15.63 -6.60
N ASP A 431 21.60 15.07 -7.58
CA ASP A 431 21.20 15.73 -8.84
C ASP A 431 19.98 16.65 -8.62
N THR A 432 19.02 16.22 -7.80
CA THR A 432 17.71 16.87 -7.63
C THR A 432 17.62 17.79 -6.40
N ARG A 433 18.29 18.94 -6.47
CA ARG A 433 18.04 20.05 -5.53
C ARG A 433 16.69 20.73 -5.82
N LEU A 434 15.65 20.30 -5.12
CA LEU A 434 14.35 20.99 -5.10
C LEU A 434 14.50 22.47 -4.70
N THR A 435 13.77 23.35 -5.39
CA THR A 435 13.63 24.76 -5.00
C THR A 435 12.76 24.90 -3.75
N ARG A 436 12.77 26.08 -3.10
CA ARG A 436 11.87 26.36 -1.96
C ARG A 436 10.38 26.35 -2.34
N GLU A 437 10.10 26.56 -3.63
CA GLU A 437 8.76 26.68 -4.20
C GLU A 437 8.19 25.35 -4.71
N ALA A 438 8.97 24.26 -4.61
CA ALA A 438 8.57 22.94 -5.09
C ALA A 438 7.22 22.49 -4.49
N SER A 439 6.30 22.09 -5.36
CA SER A 439 4.95 21.66 -4.95
C SER A 439 5.00 20.32 -4.20
N PRO A 440 3.98 19.99 -3.38
CA PRO A 440 3.90 18.70 -2.69
C PRO A 440 3.99 17.50 -3.64
N ARG A 441 3.46 17.65 -4.86
CA ARG A 441 3.60 16.69 -5.96
C ARG A 441 5.07 16.51 -6.36
N GLN A 442 5.78 17.59 -6.63
CA GLN A 442 7.20 17.57 -7.02
C GLN A 442 8.10 16.99 -5.92
N VAL A 443 7.80 17.27 -4.64
CA VAL A 443 8.51 16.64 -3.50
C VAL A 443 8.34 15.13 -3.54
N MET A 444 7.12 14.62 -3.77
CA MET A 444 6.87 13.17 -3.82
C MET A 444 7.34 12.50 -5.11
N GLU A 445 7.41 13.23 -6.23
CA GLU A 445 8.00 12.73 -7.47
C GLU A 445 9.53 12.58 -7.35
N VAL A 446 10.22 13.53 -6.70
CA VAL A 446 11.65 13.39 -6.37
C VAL A 446 11.90 12.31 -5.32
N PHE A 447 10.99 12.11 -4.35
CA PHE A 447 11.03 10.98 -3.41
C PHE A 447 11.01 9.63 -4.15
N ILE A 448 10.12 9.47 -5.13
CA ILE A 448 10.02 8.26 -5.96
C ILE A 448 11.27 8.10 -6.84
N ALA A 449 11.76 9.17 -7.47
CA ALA A 449 12.97 9.14 -8.29
C ALA A 449 14.22 8.74 -7.49
N ALA A 450 14.42 9.34 -6.31
CA ALA A 450 15.54 9.02 -5.43
C ALA A 450 15.51 7.54 -4.96
N LEU A 451 14.32 6.97 -4.69
CA LEU A 451 14.15 5.54 -4.42
C LEU A 451 14.51 4.68 -5.63
N LYS A 452 14.08 5.04 -6.84
CA LYS A 452 14.42 4.33 -8.08
C LYS A 452 15.94 4.32 -8.31
N GLU A 453 16.58 5.48 -8.24
CA GLU A 453 18.01 5.65 -8.55
C GLU A 453 18.97 5.20 -7.44
N GLY A 454 18.52 5.13 -6.19
CA GLY A 454 19.35 4.82 -5.03
C GLY A 454 20.04 6.04 -4.41
N ASP A 455 19.53 7.25 -4.64
CA ASP A 455 20.03 8.48 -4.01
C ASP A 455 19.47 8.61 -2.58
N GLU A 456 20.17 7.98 -1.64
CA GLU A 456 19.90 8.03 -0.21
C GLU A 456 19.97 9.45 0.36
N GLU A 457 20.85 10.30 -0.18
CA GLU A 457 21.12 11.63 0.36
C GLU A 457 19.99 12.61 0.00
N THR A 458 19.56 12.61 -1.27
CA THR A 458 18.38 13.35 -1.71
C THR A 458 17.13 12.82 -1.00
N TRP A 459 16.93 11.49 -0.95
CA TRP A 459 15.75 10.90 -0.29
C TRP A 459 15.60 11.33 1.17
N LYS A 460 16.67 11.22 1.97
CA LYS A 460 16.69 11.68 3.36
C LYS A 460 16.49 13.19 3.48
N GLY A 461 16.96 13.97 2.49
CA GLY A 461 16.82 15.42 2.42
C GLY A 461 15.38 15.93 2.18
N LEU A 462 14.41 15.05 1.94
CA LEU A 462 12.99 15.41 1.76
C LEU A 462 12.18 15.41 3.05
N PHE A 463 12.66 14.72 4.09
CA PHE A 463 11.97 14.60 5.37
C PHE A 463 12.11 15.86 6.24
N ALA A 464 11.08 16.12 7.05
CA ALA A 464 11.11 17.19 8.04
C ALA A 464 11.95 16.74 9.26
N PRO A 465 12.83 17.59 9.81
CA PRO A 465 13.52 17.33 11.09
C PRO A 465 12.63 17.70 12.31
N TRP A 466 11.31 17.69 12.14
CA TRP A 466 10.27 18.04 13.10
C TRP A 466 8.92 17.51 12.59
N ARG A 467 7.88 17.49 13.44
CA ARG A 467 6.50 17.19 13.04
C ARG A 467 5.52 17.95 13.93
N ALA A 468 4.53 18.62 13.36
CA ALA A 468 3.38 19.11 14.12
C ALA A 468 2.28 18.03 14.16
N ILE A 469 1.65 17.83 15.32
CA ILE A 469 0.52 16.90 15.48
C ILE A 469 -0.71 17.68 15.98
N GLY A 470 -1.51 18.15 15.01
CA GLY A 470 -2.85 18.64 15.30
C GLY A 470 -3.73 17.49 15.81
N SER A 471 -4.55 17.77 16.84
CA SER A 471 -5.61 16.85 17.22
C SER A 471 -6.63 16.76 16.08
N GLY A 472 -7.30 15.60 15.98
CA GLY A 472 -8.44 15.44 15.07
C GLY A 472 -9.54 16.50 15.28
N THR A 473 -9.63 17.08 16.49
CA THR A 473 -10.66 18.05 16.92
C THR A 473 -10.27 19.52 16.71
N GLY A 474 -9.19 19.82 15.99
CA GLY A 474 -8.80 21.21 15.66
C GLY A 474 -8.19 22.00 16.83
N LYS A 475 -7.67 21.30 17.85
CA LYS A 475 -6.70 21.87 18.80
C LYS A 475 -5.32 21.32 18.44
N ILE A 476 -4.24 22.00 18.78
CA ILE A 476 -2.91 21.36 18.74
C ILE A 476 -2.89 20.34 19.87
N GLN A 477 -2.52 19.09 19.58
CA GLN A 477 -2.40 18.06 20.62
C GLN A 477 -0.97 18.00 21.16
N ASP A 478 0.01 18.10 20.25
CA ASP A 478 1.42 18.33 20.59
C ASP A 478 2.18 18.88 19.36
N ILE A 479 3.22 19.69 19.60
CA ILE A 479 4.24 20.00 18.59
C ILE A 479 5.47 19.18 18.97
N VAL A 480 5.38 17.85 18.80
CA VAL A 480 6.50 16.98 19.15
C VAL A 480 7.66 17.24 18.19
N TYR A 481 8.59 18.09 18.62
CA TYR A 481 9.83 18.36 17.92
C TYR A 481 10.77 17.15 18.06
N TYR A 482 10.38 16.03 17.43
CA TYR A 482 11.20 14.86 17.21
C TYR A 482 12.06 15.11 15.97
N PRO A 483 13.34 15.51 16.12
CA PRO A 483 14.27 15.40 15.01
C PRO A 483 14.45 13.92 14.71
N TYR A 484 13.88 13.46 13.59
CA TYR A 484 14.21 12.16 13.03
C TYR A 484 15.72 12.13 12.79
N ARG A 485 16.45 11.48 13.69
CA ARG A 485 17.90 11.28 13.55
C ARG A 485 18.12 10.63 12.19
N ARG A 486 19.07 11.14 11.40
CA ARG A 486 19.31 10.72 10.00
C ARG A 486 19.50 9.20 9.83
N LEU A 487 19.90 8.52 10.92
CA LEU A 487 20.08 7.07 11.07
C LEU A 487 18.76 6.26 11.17
N LEU A 488 17.66 6.88 11.61
CA LEU A 488 16.33 6.24 11.67
C LEU A 488 15.66 6.12 10.29
N LEU A 489 16.20 6.84 9.30
CA LEU A 489 15.75 6.81 7.90
C LEU A 489 16.43 5.69 7.09
N ASP A 490 17.43 5.03 7.66
CA ASP A 490 18.24 4.00 6.99
C ASP A 490 17.42 2.74 6.66
N GLU A 491 16.70 2.18 7.63
CA GLU A 491 15.84 1.01 7.42
C GLU A 491 14.62 1.32 6.53
N PRO A 492 13.86 2.43 6.73
CA PRO A 492 12.82 2.85 5.81
C PRO A 492 13.28 2.98 4.35
N PHE A 493 14.48 3.52 4.10
CA PHE A 493 15.04 3.64 2.75
C PHE A 493 15.31 2.26 2.12
N VAL A 494 15.96 1.35 2.84
CA VAL A 494 16.27 -0.01 2.35
C VAL A 494 15.00 -0.83 2.12
N ALA A 495 14.00 -0.73 3.01
CA ALA A 495 12.70 -1.38 2.84
C ALA A 495 11.94 -0.81 1.61
N SER A 496 11.92 0.50 1.45
CA SER A 496 11.30 1.19 0.30
C SER A 496 11.96 0.81 -1.02
N ARG A 497 13.30 0.72 -1.05
CA ARG A 497 14.04 0.22 -2.22
C ARG A 497 13.79 -1.26 -2.50
N ARG A 498 13.59 -2.09 -1.46
CA ARG A 498 13.19 -3.49 -1.64
C ARG A 498 11.81 -3.59 -2.29
N LEU A 499 10.83 -2.80 -1.85
CA LEU A 499 9.49 -2.78 -2.43
C LEU A 499 9.50 -2.40 -3.92
N ILE A 500 10.19 -1.31 -4.29
CA ILE A 500 10.20 -0.79 -5.66
C ILE A 500 11.06 -1.62 -6.64
N LEU A 501 12.05 -2.37 -6.16
CA LEU A 501 12.84 -3.30 -6.98
C LEU A 501 12.23 -4.73 -7.05
N ASP A 502 11.11 -4.97 -6.37
CA ASP A 502 10.47 -6.29 -6.24
C ASP A 502 8.98 -6.24 -6.64
N ARG A 503 8.05 -6.25 -5.68
CA ARG A 503 6.59 -6.27 -5.90
C ARG A 503 6.06 -5.02 -6.63
N VAL A 504 6.51 -3.83 -6.23
CA VAL A 504 6.02 -2.54 -6.75
C VAL A 504 6.80 -2.17 -8.02
N HIS A 505 6.18 -2.26 -9.18
CA HIS A 505 6.82 -1.99 -10.47
C HIS A 505 6.95 -0.48 -10.77
N ASP A 506 6.06 0.34 -10.20
CA ASP A 506 6.11 1.79 -10.31
C ASP A 506 5.26 2.45 -9.20
N VAL A 507 5.44 3.76 -8.98
CA VAL A 507 4.61 4.55 -8.05
C VAL A 507 4.27 5.89 -8.68
N ARG A 508 3.02 6.35 -8.51
CA ARG A 508 2.54 7.63 -9.07
C ARG A 508 1.84 8.47 -8.01
N VAL A 509 2.08 9.79 -8.02
CA VAL A 509 1.29 10.75 -7.24
C VAL A 509 -0.07 10.96 -7.91
N VAL A 510 -1.15 10.47 -7.29
CA VAL A 510 -2.50 10.51 -7.88
C VAL A 510 -3.42 11.55 -7.24
N TYR A 511 -3.12 12.00 -6.02
CA TYR A 511 -3.88 13.07 -5.37
C TYR A 511 -2.98 13.93 -4.47
N VAL A 512 -3.24 15.23 -4.44
CA VAL A 512 -2.74 16.17 -3.42
C VAL A 512 -3.95 16.88 -2.81
N SER A 513 -4.08 16.88 -1.49
CA SER A 513 -5.19 17.56 -0.82
C SER A 513 -5.11 19.08 -0.92
N GLU A 514 -6.21 19.73 -0.56
CA GLU A 514 -6.22 21.15 -0.20
C GLU A 514 -5.23 21.40 0.97
N VAL A 515 -4.65 22.60 1.04
CA VAL A 515 -3.74 23.00 2.12
C VAL A 515 -4.53 23.29 3.38
N ARG A 516 -4.25 22.55 4.46
CA ARG A 516 -4.83 22.76 5.79
C ARG A 516 -3.84 23.49 6.69
N ARG A 517 -4.28 24.50 7.43
CA ARG A 517 -3.50 25.00 8.58
C ARG A 517 -3.77 24.13 9.79
N ILE A 518 -2.69 23.56 10.34
CA ILE A 518 -2.73 22.76 11.58
C ILE A 518 -2.16 23.54 12.77
N ILE A 519 -1.42 24.63 12.51
CA ILE A 519 -1.06 25.68 13.46
C ILE A 519 -1.26 27.02 12.74
N THR A 520 -1.97 27.96 13.35
CA THR A 520 -2.37 29.24 12.73
C THR A 520 -1.47 30.42 13.09
N GLY A 521 -0.49 30.22 13.98
CA GLY A 521 0.41 31.26 14.48
C GLY A 521 -0.24 32.18 15.52
N LYS A 522 -1.23 31.65 16.26
CA LYS A 522 -2.04 32.39 17.26
C LYS A 522 -2.28 31.62 18.56
N GLU A 523 -1.79 30.38 18.63
CA GLU A 523 -2.05 29.46 19.73
C GLU A 523 -1.16 29.73 20.96
N PHE A 524 -0.01 30.38 20.76
CA PHE A 524 0.89 30.91 21.79
C PHE A 524 1.78 32.01 21.16
N ASP A 525 2.48 32.79 22.00
CA ASP A 525 3.40 33.82 21.51
C ASP A 525 4.60 33.19 20.78
N GLY A 526 4.96 33.73 19.62
CA GLY A 526 5.96 33.14 18.73
C GLY A 526 5.55 31.81 18.06
N ALA A 527 4.27 31.44 18.05
CA ALA A 527 3.80 30.22 17.36
C ALA A 527 4.05 30.30 15.83
N PRO A 528 4.64 29.27 15.20
CA PRO A 528 4.84 29.23 13.74
C PRO A 528 3.52 28.94 13.02
N VAL A 529 3.38 29.39 11.78
CA VAL A 529 2.29 28.94 10.90
C VAL A 529 2.69 27.60 10.30
N VAL A 530 1.94 26.53 10.59
CA VAL A 530 2.19 25.20 10.02
C VAL A 530 1.04 24.77 9.13
N GLU A 531 1.39 24.54 7.87
CA GLU A 531 0.50 24.08 6.82
C GLU A 531 0.81 22.63 6.46
N GLU A 532 -0.24 21.85 6.20
CA GLU A 532 -0.21 20.42 5.92
C GLU A 532 -0.99 20.10 4.63
N VAL A 533 -0.52 19.11 3.89
CA VAL A 533 -1.26 18.44 2.81
C VAL A 533 -1.09 16.93 2.91
N MET A 534 -2.12 16.20 2.48
CA MET A 534 -2.07 14.76 2.31
C MET A 534 -1.87 14.43 0.83
N VAL A 535 -0.77 13.77 0.50
CA VAL A 535 -0.50 13.25 -0.85
C VAL A 535 -0.90 11.77 -0.90
N GLU A 536 -1.65 11.36 -1.93
CA GLU A 536 -1.93 9.94 -2.20
C GLU A 536 -1.09 9.40 -3.35
N LEU A 537 -0.47 8.25 -3.11
CA LEU A 537 0.29 7.47 -4.07
C LEU A 537 -0.49 6.26 -4.56
N GLU A 538 -0.33 5.90 -5.83
CA GLU A 538 -0.69 4.59 -6.38
C GLU A 538 0.56 3.74 -6.64
N HIS A 539 0.68 2.64 -5.91
CA HIS A 539 1.64 1.57 -6.18
C HIS A 539 1.13 0.70 -7.32
N VAL A 540 1.92 0.58 -8.37
CA VAL A 540 1.60 -0.22 -9.55
C VAL A 540 2.27 -1.59 -9.43
N GLY A 541 1.50 -2.66 -9.57
CA GLY A 541 2.00 -4.03 -9.60
C GLY A 541 1.73 -4.67 -10.96
N LYS A 542 2.57 -5.64 -11.35
CA LYS A 542 2.27 -6.51 -12.48
C LYS A 542 1.37 -7.65 -12.02
N PHE A 543 0.20 -7.79 -12.64
CA PHE A 543 -0.75 -8.88 -12.40
C PHE A 543 -1.06 -9.51 -13.74
N GLU A 544 -0.81 -10.82 -13.86
CA GLU A 544 -0.79 -11.53 -15.14
C GLU A 544 0.15 -10.81 -16.13
N ASN A 545 -0.39 -10.14 -17.16
CA ASN A 545 0.37 -9.31 -18.10
C ASN A 545 0.03 -7.82 -18.06
N GLU A 546 -0.81 -7.36 -17.13
CA GLU A 546 -1.19 -5.95 -16.98
C GLU A 546 -0.49 -5.29 -15.79
N TYR A 547 -0.22 -3.99 -15.92
CA TYR A 547 0.18 -3.14 -14.80
C TYR A 547 -1.05 -2.46 -14.21
N ARG A 548 -1.30 -2.65 -12.91
CA ARG A 548 -2.46 -2.07 -12.22
C ARG A 548 -2.11 -1.53 -10.84
N ALA A 549 -2.78 -0.44 -10.45
CA ALA A 549 -2.75 0.07 -9.08
C ALA A 549 -3.19 -1.02 -8.09
N PHE A 550 -2.53 -1.10 -6.93
CA PHE A 550 -2.97 -1.97 -5.83
C PHE A 550 -2.77 -1.28 -4.47
N THR A 551 -3.25 -1.94 -3.42
CA THR A 551 -2.89 -1.64 -2.04
C THR A 551 -2.74 -2.95 -1.27
N SER A 552 -1.93 -2.95 -0.22
CA SER A 552 -1.68 -4.10 0.66
C SER A 552 -1.06 -3.62 1.97
N VAL A 553 -1.03 -4.49 2.99
CA VAL A 553 -0.38 -4.24 4.29
C VAL A 553 1.12 -3.87 4.22
N ALA A 554 1.75 -4.07 3.06
CA ALA A 554 3.17 -3.82 2.82
C ALA A 554 3.47 -2.50 2.08
N VAL A 555 2.47 -1.63 1.84
CA VAL A 555 2.66 -0.34 1.13
C VAL A 555 1.90 0.82 1.76
N ASN A 556 2.42 2.04 1.69
CA ASN A 556 1.80 3.24 2.27
C ASN A 556 1.31 4.22 1.21
N ARG A 557 -0.02 4.37 1.10
CA ARG A 557 -0.62 5.24 0.08
C ARG A 557 -0.72 6.71 0.49
N ILE A 558 -0.82 7.02 1.78
CA ILE A 558 -1.10 8.38 2.27
C ILE A 558 0.11 8.96 2.98
N TRP A 559 0.58 10.12 2.50
CA TRP A 559 1.80 10.78 2.95
C TRP A 559 1.49 12.21 3.40
N PRO A 560 1.64 12.55 4.70
CA PRO A 560 1.54 13.93 5.17
C PRO A 560 2.81 14.70 4.82
N LEU A 561 2.65 15.81 4.11
CA LEU A 561 3.71 16.79 3.92
C LEU A 561 3.34 18.06 4.68
N GLN A 562 4.31 18.63 5.41
CA GLN A 562 4.13 19.84 6.20
C GLN A 562 5.14 20.92 5.77
N ARG A 563 4.80 22.19 6.00
CA ARG A 563 5.72 23.33 5.92
C ARG A 563 5.50 24.30 7.08
N VAL A 564 6.57 24.95 7.52
CA VAL A 564 6.60 26.02 8.53
C VAL A 564 6.81 27.36 7.83
N ASP A 565 6.03 28.37 8.19
CA ASP A 565 6.20 29.78 7.82
C ASP A 565 6.42 30.05 6.32
N GLY A 566 5.66 29.33 5.47
CA GLY A 566 5.75 29.43 4.01
C GLY A 566 7.01 28.79 3.38
N GLY A 567 7.82 28.09 4.17
CA GLY A 567 9.01 27.37 3.72
C GLY A 567 8.73 26.15 2.81
N PRO A 568 9.78 25.39 2.44
CA PRO A 568 9.64 24.23 1.57
C PRO A 568 8.79 23.14 2.21
N TRP A 569 8.00 22.46 1.38
CA TRP A 569 7.27 21.26 1.78
C TRP A 569 8.23 20.11 2.14
N ARG A 570 7.95 19.42 3.24
CA ARG A 570 8.74 18.30 3.76
C ARG A 570 7.86 17.14 4.18
N ILE A 571 8.33 15.91 3.99
CA ILE A 571 7.60 14.71 4.40
C ILE A 571 7.64 14.60 5.93
N ALA A 572 6.47 14.57 6.56
CA ALA A 572 6.32 14.67 8.01
C ALA A 572 6.25 13.30 8.74
N ASP A 573 6.18 12.18 7.99
CA ASP A 573 6.08 10.84 8.56
C ASP A 573 7.01 9.83 7.84
N PRO A 574 8.10 9.35 8.49
CA PRO A 574 9.04 8.38 7.93
C PRO A 574 8.49 6.95 8.01
N GLN A 575 7.49 6.69 7.19
CA GLN A 575 7.00 5.36 6.87
C GLN A 575 7.79 4.72 5.71
N GLN A 576 7.60 3.43 5.48
CA GLN A 576 8.09 2.73 4.27
C GLN A 576 7.21 3.08 3.06
N LEU A 577 7.70 2.89 1.83
CA LEU A 577 6.98 3.16 0.57
C LEU A 577 5.53 2.66 0.56
#